data_AF-A0A139I4X0-F1
#
_entry.id   AF-A0A139I4X0-F1
#
_cell.length_a   1.000
_cell.length_b   1.000
_cell.length_c   1.000
_cell.angle_alpha   90.00
_cell.angle_beta   90.00
_cell.angle_gamma   90.00
#
_symmetry.space_group_name_H-M   'P 1'
#
loop_
_entity.id
_entity.type
_entity.pdbx_description
1 polymer ?
#
loop_
_entity_poly.entity_id
_entity_poly.type
_entity_poly.pdbx_seq_one_letter_code
_entity_poly.pdbx_strand_id
1 'polypeptide(L)'
;MRSVLTFAATTIALASTISATASGPQCDCTGLNNCLNQGAWGCVQLAGPNCVDQTQSCSITCGGGGFMYAYQKHNSDDRQCVCSNQDASQTPNCPGSSPVLNGGQCNCQGLNNCHNQGAWGCVQLAGPNCVDQTQNCRLACGGSGYMFAYQKHGSPDRRCVCSNQDAAHGVC
;
A
#
# COMPACT_ATOMS: atom_id res chain seq x y z
N MET A 1 -45.05 -22.01 47.61
CA MET A 1 -44.73 -22.63 46.31
C MET A 1 -43.55 -21.88 45.71
N ARG A 2 -42.50 -22.64 45.39
CA ARG A 2 -41.34 -22.39 44.50
C ARG A 2 -40.93 -20.93 44.20
N SER A 3 -39.85 -20.51 44.87
CA SER A 3 -38.92 -19.49 44.39
C SER A 3 -38.27 -19.96 43.07
N VAL A 4 -38.37 -19.15 42.02
CA VAL A 4 -37.63 -19.35 40.76
C VAL A 4 -36.42 -18.42 40.81
N LEU A 5 -35.23 -18.99 41.04
CA LEU A 5 -33.96 -18.32 40.79
C LEU A 5 -33.72 -18.33 39.28
N THR A 6 -33.79 -17.16 38.64
CA THR A 6 -33.33 -16.98 37.27
C THR A 6 -31.81 -16.77 37.31
N PHE A 7 -31.05 -17.76 36.84
CA PHE A 7 -29.62 -17.61 36.62
C PHE A 7 -29.40 -16.66 35.45
N ALA A 8 -28.86 -15.47 35.73
CA ALA A 8 -28.30 -14.62 34.69
C ALA A 8 -27.04 -15.30 34.16
N ALA A 9 -27.12 -15.87 32.96
CA ALA A 9 -25.96 -16.37 32.23
C ALA A 9 -25.10 -15.17 31.82
N THR A 10 -24.03 -14.93 32.56
CA THR A 10 -22.97 -14.00 32.16
C THR A 10 -22.31 -14.55 30.90
N THR A 11 -22.61 -13.93 29.76
CA THR A 11 -21.83 -14.09 28.53
C THR A 11 -20.41 -13.64 28.81
N ILE A 12 -19.50 -14.60 29.01
CA ILE A 12 -18.05 -14.36 28.98
C ILE A 12 -17.75 -13.97 27.54
N ALA A 13 -17.69 -12.67 27.27
CA ALA A 13 -17.10 -12.18 26.03
C ALA A 13 -15.65 -12.65 26.03
N LEU A 14 -15.28 -13.55 25.09
CA LEU A 14 -13.88 -13.85 24.84
C LEU A 14 -13.21 -12.52 24.49
N ALA A 15 -12.44 -12.00 25.43
CA ALA A 15 -11.48 -10.96 25.13
C ALA A 15 -10.52 -11.57 24.11
N SER A 16 -10.71 -11.25 22.83
CA SER A 16 -9.72 -11.57 21.78
C SER A 16 -8.40 -10.94 22.23
N THR A 17 -7.52 -11.76 22.80
CA THR A 17 -6.20 -11.34 23.27
C THR A 17 -5.40 -10.99 22.03
N ILE A 18 -5.23 -9.70 21.80
CA ILE A 18 -4.31 -9.19 20.79
C ILE A 18 -2.91 -9.49 21.30
N SER A 19 -2.22 -10.41 20.63
CA SER A 19 -0.83 -10.80 20.93
C SER A 19 0.12 -10.17 19.92
N ALA A 20 1.38 -9.96 20.31
CA ALA A 20 2.39 -9.34 19.48
C ALA A 20 3.47 -10.33 19.06
N THR A 21 3.95 -10.18 17.82
CA THR A 21 5.10 -10.90 17.28
C THR A 21 6.12 -9.88 16.78
N ALA A 22 7.39 -10.04 17.17
CA ALA A 22 8.47 -9.26 16.60
C ALA A 22 8.76 -9.74 15.17
N SER A 23 8.88 -8.83 14.21
CA SER A 23 9.19 -9.19 12.83
C SER A 23 10.67 -9.24 12.51
N GLY A 24 11.00 -10.05 11.48
CA GLY A 24 12.29 -10.02 10.81
C GLY A 24 12.44 -8.78 9.91
N PRO A 25 13.43 -8.77 9.00
CA PRO A 25 13.68 -7.64 8.11
C PRO A 25 12.46 -7.32 7.22
N GLN A 26 12.47 -6.14 6.61
CA GLN A 26 11.55 -5.77 5.52
C GLN A 26 11.55 -6.85 4.42
N CYS A 27 10.41 -7.00 3.72
CA CYS A 27 10.34 -7.89 2.56
C CYS A 27 11.30 -7.47 1.45
N ASP A 28 11.59 -8.40 0.54
CA ASP A 28 12.18 -8.05 -0.74
C ASP A 28 11.20 -7.21 -1.60
N CYS A 29 11.72 -6.68 -2.71
CA CYS A 29 10.98 -5.80 -3.61
C CYS A 29 9.73 -6.46 -4.20
N THR A 30 9.80 -7.77 -4.46
CA THR A 30 8.68 -8.54 -5.00
C THR A 30 7.56 -8.64 -3.96
N GLY A 31 7.92 -8.99 -2.73
CA GLY A 31 6.99 -9.05 -1.60
C GLY A 31 6.33 -7.70 -1.33
N LEU A 32 7.12 -6.62 -1.28
CA LEU A 32 6.56 -5.29 -1.07
C LEU A 32 5.62 -4.89 -2.21
N ASN A 33 6.02 -5.04 -3.47
CA ASN A 33 5.17 -4.69 -4.61
C ASN A 33 3.87 -5.50 -4.62
N ASN A 34 3.93 -6.78 -4.30
CA ASN A 34 2.73 -7.61 -4.19
C ASN A 34 1.77 -7.10 -3.11
N CYS A 35 2.28 -6.58 -2.00
CA CYS A 35 1.47 -6.02 -0.92
C CYS A 35 0.88 -4.66 -1.26
N LEU A 36 1.66 -3.77 -1.86
CA LEU A 36 1.16 -2.49 -2.34
C LEU A 36 0.08 -2.68 -3.42
N ASN A 37 0.22 -3.68 -4.31
CA ASN A 37 -0.80 -4.02 -5.30
C ASN A 37 -2.11 -4.55 -4.69
N GLN A 38 -2.07 -5.03 -3.44
CA GLN A 38 -3.26 -5.43 -2.68
C GLN A 38 -3.87 -4.26 -1.90
N GLY A 39 -3.22 -3.08 -1.90
CA GLY A 39 -3.65 -1.92 -1.12
C GLY A 39 -3.16 -1.92 0.33
N ALA A 40 -2.23 -2.81 0.68
CA ALA A 40 -1.62 -2.84 2.01
C ALA A 40 -0.63 -1.68 2.20
N TRP A 41 -0.40 -1.27 3.44
CA TRP A 41 0.62 -0.27 3.78
C TRP A 41 2.04 -0.68 3.37
N GLY A 42 2.38 -1.95 3.57
CA GLY A 42 3.73 -2.45 3.32
C GLY A 42 3.88 -3.95 3.48
N CYS A 43 5.13 -4.41 3.61
CA CYS A 43 5.44 -5.83 3.71
C CYS A 43 6.52 -6.11 4.76
N VAL A 44 6.30 -7.14 5.56
CA VAL A 44 7.22 -7.64 6.60
C VAL A 44 7.52 -9.13 6.42
N GLN A 45 8.73 -9.57 6.81
CA GLN A 45 9.12 -10.97 6.75
C GLN A 45 8.86 -11.68 8.10
N LEU A 46 7.94 -12.66 8.13
CA LEU A 46 7.46 -13.34 9.36
C LEU A 46 7.36 -14.88 9.22
N ALA A 47 8.23 -15.51 8.42
CA ALA A 47 8.09 -16.84 7.77
C ALA A 47 7.50 -16.78 6.34
N GLY A 48 7.80 -15.68 5.65
CA GLY A 48 7.31 -15.35 4.32
C GLY A 48 6.99 -13.86 4.22
N PRO A 49 6.80 -13.32 3.00
CA PRO A 49 6.33 -11.95 2.84
C PRO A 49 4.89 -11.84 3.32
N ASN A 50 4.65 -10.93 4.27
CA ASN A 50 3.33 -10.67 4.82
C ASN A 50 2.97 -9.21 4.56
N CYS A 51 1.84 -9.00 3.91
CA CYS A 51 1.27 -7.67 3.70
C CYS A 51 0.68 -7.17 5.00
N VAL A 52 0.92 -5.91 5.32
CA VAL A 52 0.53 -5.34 6.60
C VAL A 52 0.01 -3.93 6.46
N ASP A 53 -0.85 -3.54 7.40
CA ASP A 53 -1.39 -2.19 7.56
C ASP A 53 -0.96 -1.58 8.89
N GLN A 54 -0.70 -0.27 8.90
CA GLN A 54 -0.49 0.45 10.16
C GLN A 54 -1.81 0.54 10.92
N THR A 55 -1.78 0.12 12.19
CA THR A 55 -2.96 0.18 13.06
C THR A 55 -2.62 0.76 14.43
N GLN A 56 -3.47 1.67 14.91
CA GLN A 56 -3.26 2.33 16.21
C GLN A 56 -3.40 1.35 17.39
N SER A 57 -4.24 0.33 17.24
CA SER A 57 -4.38 -0.76 18.23
C SER A 57 -3.07 -1.50 18.46
N CYS A 58 -2.28 -1.71 17.41
CA CYS A 58 -0.98 -2.35 17.53
C CYS A 58 0.11 -1.43 18.05
N SER A 59 -0.01 -0.10 17.86
CA SER A 59 0.93 0.87 18.44
C SER A 59 0.97 0.78 19.97
N ILE A 60 -0.18 0.59 20.62
CA ILE A 60 -0.24 0.43 22.08
C ILE A 60 0.44 -0.88 22.51
N THR A 61 0.21 -1.95 21.76
CA THR A 61 0.76 -3.29 22.06
C THR A 61 2.29 -3.35 21.86
N CYS A 62 2.80 -2.66 20.84
CA CYS A 62 4.23 -2.64 20.50
C CYS A 62 5.04 -1.52 21.18
N GLY A 63 4.38 -0.48 21.70
CA GLY A 63 5.00 0.75 22.21
C GLY A 63 5.91 0.61 23.43
N GLY A 64 5.98 -0.57 24.05
CA GLY A 64 6.83 -0.83 25.22
C GLY A 64 8.24 -1.37 24.93
N GLY A 65 8.56 -1.74 23.68
CA GLY A 65 9.73 -2.59 23.38
C GLY A 65 10.85 -1.98 22.51
N GLY A 66 10.85 -0.67 22.26
CA GLY A 66 11.79 -0.04 21.33
C GLY A 66 11.42 -0.18 19.84
N PHE A 67 10.23 -0.71 19.57
CA PHE A 67 9.65 -0.81 18.22
C PHE A 67 9.05 0.53 17.80
N MET A 68 9.49 1.04 16.64
CA MET A 68 9.02 2.31 16.08
C MET A 68 7.73 2.16 15.29
N TYR A 69 7.44 0.94 14.81
CA TYR A 69 6.32 0.68 13.94
C TYR A 69 5.53 -0.54 14.39
N ALA A 70 4.22 -0.47 14.20
CA ALA A 70 3.29 -1.50 14.59
C ALA A 70 2.26 -1.71 13.50
N TYR A 71 2.04 -2.97 13.15
CA TYR A 71 1.17 -3.33 12.05
C TYR A 71 0.24 -4.48 12.40
N GLN A 72 -0.77 -4.67 11.57
CA GLN A 72 -1.59 -5.87 11.52
C GLN A 72 -1.53 -6.45 10.12
N LYS A 73 -1.74 -7.76 9.97
CA LYS A 73 -1.75 -8.38 8.64
C LYS A 73 -2.93 -7.84 7.82
N HIS A 74 -2.61 -7.37 6.62
CA HIS A 74 -3.58 -6.88 5.66
C HIS A 74 -4.49 -8.02 5.19
N ASN A 75 -5.80 -7.77 5.08
CA ASN A 75 -6.82 -8.75 4.67
C ASN A 75 -6.72 -10.10 5.42
N SER A 76 -6.48 -10.04 6.73
CA SER A 76 -6.40 -11.22 7.58
C SER A 76 -7.30 -11.08 8.80
N ASP A 77 -7.99 -12.16 9.16
CA ASP A 77 -8.69 -12.26 10.45
C ASP A 77 -7.73 -12.42 11.64
N ASP A 78 -6.44 -12.63 11.35
CA ASP A 78 -5.39 -12.68 12.34
C ASP A 78 -5.17 -11.30 12.96
N ARG A 79 -5.63 -11.16 14.20
CA ARG A 79 -5.49 -9.91 14.95
C ARG A 79 -4.13 -9.73 15.62
N GLN A 80 -3.17 -10.63 15.39
CA GLN A 80 -1.83 -10.48 15.94
C GLN A 80 -1.18 -9.18 15.45
N CYS A 81 -0.56 -8.48 16.39
CA CYS A 81 0.24 -7.31 16.08
C CYS A 81 1.64 -7.71 15.65
N VAL A 82 2.12 -7.03 14.63
CA VAL A 82 3.49 -7.13 14.16
C VAL A 82 4.25 -5.91 14.66
N CYS A 83 5.23 -6.12 15.53
CA CYS A 83 6.09 -5.06 16.03
C CYS A 83 7.40 -5.04 15.24
N SER A 84 7.76 -3.88 14.69
CA SER A 84 8.95 -3.71 13.86
C SER A 84 9.75 -2.46 14.25
N ASN A 85 11.06 -2.57 14.16
CA ASN A 85 11.97 -1.44 14.25
C ASN A 85 12.15 -0.72 12.90
N GLN A 86 11.60 -1.30 11.83
CA GLN A 86 11.72 -0.81 10.46
C GLN A 86 10.35 -0.51 9.86
N ASP A 87 10.29 0.52 9.01
CA ASP A 87 9.08 0.87 8.29
C ASP A 87 8.80 -0.20 7.21
N ALA A 88 7.65 -0.87 7.27
CA ALA A 88 7.25 -1.94 6.36
C ALA A 88 6.98 -1.42 4.94
N SER A 89 6.73 -0.11 4.79
CA SER A 89 6.60 0.53 3.48
C SER A 89 7.96 0.79 2.82
N GLN A 90 9.04 0.74 3.60
CA GLN A 90 10.40 0.95 3.11
C GLN A 90 11.06 -0.38 2.75
N THR A 91 11.92 -0.33 1.73
CA THR A 91 12.74 -1.47 1.31
C THR A 91 14.19 -1.26 1.71
N PRO A 92 14.96 -2.32 2.00
CA PRO A 92 16.41 -2.27 1.92
C PRO A 92 16.78 -2.22 0.43
N ASN A 93 17.00 -1.00 -0.07
CA ASN A 93 17.63 -0.68 -1.35
C ASN A 93 17.38 -1.68 -2.51
N CYS A 94 16.19 -1.63 -3.12
CA CYS A 94 15.84 -2.45 -4.27
C CYS A 94 16.74 -2.14 -5.48
N PRO A 95 17.62 -3.07 -5.93
CA PRO A 95 18.37 -2.88 -7.14
C PRO A 95 17.42 -3.06 -8.34
N GLY A 96 17.28 -2.01 -9.14
CA GLY A 96 16.44 -2.00 -10.33
C GLY A 96 15.18 -1.17 -10.12
N SER A 97 15.35 0.16 -10.17
CA SER A 97 14.33 1.02 -10.75
C SER A 97 13.91 0.35 -12.07
N SER A 98 12.68 -0.19 -12.12
CA SER A 98 12.05 -0.45 -13.42
C SER A 98 12.31 0.79 -14.26
N PRO A 99 12.78 0.68 -15.53
CA PRO A 99 13.11 1.85 -16.31
C PRO A 99 11.92 2.79 -16.28
N VAL A 100 12.07 3.91 -15.58
CA VAL A 100 10.98 4.86 -15.42
C VAL A 100 10.82 5.60 -16.71
N LEU A 101 9.58 5.80 -17.12
CA LEU A 101 9.23 6.64 -18.25
C LEU A 101 8.94 8.02 -17.68
N ASN A 102 9.74 9.01 -18.06
CA ASN A 102 9.44 10.39 -17.72
C ASN A 102 8.58 10.98 -18.84
N GLY A 103 7.43 11.54 -18.49
CA GLY A 103 6.53 12.18 -19.44
C GLY A 103 5.88 13.45 -18.90
N GLY A 104 5.42 14.29 -19.83
CA GLY A 104 4.71 15.54 -19.50
C GLY A 104 3.20 15.39 -19.58
N GLN A 105 2.45 16.47 -19.30
CA GLN A 105 1.01 16.49 -19.56
C GLN A 105 0.68 16.30 -21.04
N CYS A 106 -0.41 15.58 -21.30
CA CYS A 106 -1.02 15.56 -22.62
C CYS A 106 -1.73 16.89 -22.94
N ASN A 107 -1.98 17.13 -24.22
CA ASN A 107 -2.95 18.13 -24.66
C ASN A 107 -4.39 17.68 -24.33
N CYS A 108 -5.35 18.62 -24.43
CA CYS A 108 -6.76 18.36 -24.12
C CYS A 108 -7.34 17.18 -24.92
N GLN A 109 -6.94 17.02 -26.18
CA GLN A 109 -7.43 15.95 -27.04
C GLN A 109 -6.95 14.56 -26.54
N GLY A 110 -5.67 14.44 -26.19
CA GLY A 110 -5.11 13.22 -25.63
C GLY A 110 -5.76 12.85 -24.30
N LEU A 111 -5.98 13.84 -23.42
CA LEU A 111 -6.65 13.62 -22.14
C LEU A 111 -8.09 13.12 -22.33
N ASN A 112 -8.89 13.81 -23.14
CA ASN A 112 -10.28 13.42 -23.41
C ASN A 112 -10.36 12.00 -23.99
N ASN A 113 -9.44 11.64 -24.88
CA ASN A 113 -9.38 10.29 -25.43
C ASN A 113 -9.09 9.24 -24.35
N CYS A 114 -8.27 9.56 -23.34
CA CYS A 114 -7.97 8.65 -22.25
C CYS A 114 -9.12 8.52 -21.24
N HIS A 115 -9.80 9.62 -20.92
CA HIS A 115 -11.01 9.56 -20.10
C HIS A 115 -12.12 8.74 -20.77
N ASN A 116 -12.30 8.87 -22.08
CA ASN A 116 -13.26 8.06 -22.84
C ASN A 116 -12.91 6.55 -22.85
N GLN A 117 -11.65 6.20 -22.59
CA GLN A 117 -11.20 4.81 -22.43
C GLN A 117 -11.31 4.32 -20.98
N GLY A 118 -11.74 5.17 -20.04
CA GLY A 118 -11.86 4.84 -18.63
C GLY A 118 -10.55 4.95 -17.83
N ALA A 119 -9.51 5.56 -18.40
CA ALA A 119 -8.26 5.80 -17.70
C ALA A 119 -8.36 7.01 -16.76
N TRP A 120 -7.52 7.06 -15.72
CA TRP A 120 -7.43 8.22 -14.83
C TRP A 120 -7.00 9.50 -15.56
N GLY A 121 -6.00 9.40 -16.44
CA GLY A 121 -5.39 10.55 -17.06
C GLY A 121 -4.51 10.22 -18.26
N CYS A 122 -3.74 11.20 -18.70
CA CYS A 122 -2.88 11.08 -19.87
C CYS A 122 -1.50 11.68 -19.62
N VAL A 123 -0.46 10.95 -20.04
CA VAL A 123 0.93 11.41 -20.04
C VAL A 123 1.50 11.36 -21.46
N GLN A 124 2.18 12.44 -21.85
CA GLN A 124 2.88 12.55 -23.12
C GLN A 124 4.27 11.92 -23.02
N LEU A 125 4.47 10.85 -23.78
CA LEU A 125 5.78 10.21 -24.02
C LEU A 125 6.17 10.45 -25.50
N ALA A 126 6.38 9.39 -26.29
CA ALA A 126 6.45 9.48 -27.77
C ALA A 126 5.09 9.76 -28.44
N GLY A 127 4.02 9.82 -27.63
CA GLY A 127 2.63 10.05 -27.98
C GLY A 127 1.78 10.15 -26.71
N PRO A 128 0.48 10.46 -26.81
CA PRO A 128 -0.43 10.41 -25.67
C PRO A 128 -0.56 8.97 -25.18
N ASN A 129 -0.31 8.74 -23.90
CA ASN A 129 -0.46 7.45 -23.24
C ASN A 129 -1.44 7.59 -22.09
N CYS A 130 -2.46 6.73 -22.08
CA CYS A 130 -3.42 6.69 -21.00
C CYS A 130 -2.81 6.01 -19.79
N VAL A 131 -3.05 6.56 -18.61
CA VAL A 131 -2.42 6.10 -17.38
C VAL A 131 -3.40 6.09 -16.22
N ASP A 132 -3.16 5.22 -15.25
CA ASP A 132 -3.88 5.12 -14.00
C ASP A 132 -2.99 5.51 -12.82
N GLN A 133 -3.59 6.13 -11.80
CA GLN A 133 -2.89 6.35 -10.54
C GLN A 133 -2.49 5.02 -9.93
N THR A 134 -1.24 4.96 -9.46
CA THR A 134 -0.78 3.77 -8.78
C THR A 134 0.18 4.10 -7.66
N GLN A 135 -0.06 3.48 -6.51
CA GLN A 135 0.81 3.61 -5.35
C GLN A 135 2.13 2.86 -5.55
N ASN A 136 2.14 1.79 -6.36
CA ASN A 136 3.35 0.98 -6.60
C ASN A 136 4.48 1.78 -7.29
N CYS A 137 4.15 2.79 -8.10
CA CYS A 137 5.14 3.60 -8.80
C CYS A 137 5.65 4.78 -7.97
N ARG A 138 5.04 5.06 -6.83
CA ARG A 138 5.42 6.19 -5.97
C ARG A 138 6.89 6.10 -5.55
N LEU A 139 7.34 4.91 -5.16
CA LEU A 139 8.73 4.67 -4.76
C LEU A 139 9.68 4.77 -5.96
N ALA A 140 9.29 4.23 -7.12
CA ALA A 140 10.08 4.28 -8.35
C ALA A 140 10.26 5.72 -8.87
N CYS A 141 9.26 6.57 -8.69
CA CYS A 141 9.28 7.98 -9.09
C CYS A 141 9.85 8.92 -8.01
N GLY A 142 10.63 8.39 -7.06
CA GLY A 142 11.42 9.19 -6.13
C GLY A 142 10.83 9.37 -4.73
N GLY A 143 9.70 8.72 -4.39
CA GLY A 143 9.22 8.49 -3.03
C GLY A 143 8.72 9.71 -2.21
N SER A 144 9.36 10.88 -2.34
CA SER A 144 9.24 11.98 -1.36
C SER A 144 9.19 13.40 -1.95
N GLY A 145 8.96 13.60 -3.25
CA GLY A 145 8.81 14.96 -3.78
C GLY A 145 8.10 15.06 -5.12
N TYR A 146 6.90 15.64 -5.11
CA TYR A 146 6.20 16.33 -6.20
C TYR A 146 6.02 15.60 -7.56
N MET A 147 6.48 14.37 -7.70
CA MET A 147 6.29 13.56 -8.90
C MET A 147 5.08 12.68 -8.73
N PHE A 148 4.14 12.86 -9.63
CA PHE A 148 3.04 11.94 -9.81
C PHE A 148 3.54 10.67 -10.46
N ALA A 149 2.99 9.55 -10.02
CA ALA A 149 3.42 8.23 -10.42
C ALA A 149 2.23 7.44 -10.94
N TYR A 150 2.40 6.89 -12.14
CA TYR A 150 1.34 6.23 -12.87
C TYR A 150 1.82 4.93 -13.50
N GLN A 151 0.86 4.10 -13.91
CA GLN A 151 1.10 2.96 -14.78
C GLN A 151 0.21 3.09 -16.02
N LYS A 152 0.65 2.56 -17.16
CA LYS A 152 -0.13 2.64 -18.40
C LYS A 152 -1.45 1.88 -18.27
N HIS A 153 -2.54 2.56 -18.57
CA HIS A 153 -3.90 2.01 -18.53
C HIS A 153 -4.03 0.87 -19.55
N GLY A 154 -4.57 -0.27 -19.11
CA GLY A 154 -4.82 -1.43 -19.97
C GLY A 154 -3.58 -2.02 -20.65
N SER A 155 -2.37 -1.71 -20.17
CA SER A 155 -1.12 -2.15 -20.79
C SER A 155 -0.43 -3.27 -20.00
N PRO A 156 0.20 -4.24 -20.69
CA PRO A 156 1.08 -5.21 -20.01
C PRO A 156 2.43 -4.59 -19.60
N ASP A 157 2.76 -3.38 -20.06
CA ASP A 157 3.98 -2.66 -19.68
C ASP A 157 3.87 -2.17 -18.23
N ARG A 158 4.57 -2.87 -17.33
CA ARG A 158 4.56 -2.58 -15.89
C ARG A 158 5.53 -1.48 -15.47
N ARG A 159 6.24 -0.85 -16.40
CA ARG A 159 7.13 0.27 -16.07
C ARG A 159 6.34 1.45 -15.52
N CYS A 160 6.94 2.13 -14.56
CA CYS A 160 6.36 3.31 -13.95
C CYS A 160 6.51 4.52 -14.85
N VAL A 161 5.43 5.27 -14.99
CA VAL A 161 5.39 6.56 -15.67
C VAL A 161 5.43 7.64 -14.59
N CYS A 162 6.52 8.39 -14.57
CA CYS A 162 6.73 9.49 -13.64
C CYS A 162 6.47 10.81 -14.36
N SER A 163 5.75 11.71 -13.71
CA SER A 163 5.52 13.05 -14.23
C SER A 163 5.61 14.07 -13.11
N ASN A 164 6.17 15.24 -13.41
CA ASN A 164 6.14 16.40 -12.52
C ASN A 164 4.79 17.15 -12.58
N GLN A 165 3.85 16.67 -13.38
CA GLN A 165 2.54 17.28 -13.58
C GLN A 165 1.42 16.24 -13.41
N ASP A 166 0.25 16.71 -12.99
CA ASP A 166 -0.91 15.83 -12.80
C ASP A 166 -1.48 15.42 -14.16
N ALA A 167 -1.53 14.11 -14.42
CA ALA A 167 -2.03 13.51 -15.65
C ALA A 167 -3.56 13.59 -15.75
N ALA A 168 -4.25 13.89 -14.64
CA ALA A 168 -5.69 14.21 -14.66
C ALA A 168 -5.97 15.57 -15.32
N HIS A 169 -4.94 16.40 -15.51
CA HIS A 169 -5.06 17.72 -16.11
C HIS A 169 -4.31 17.77 -17.45
N GLY A 170 -4.96 18.36 -18.46
CA GLY A 170 -4.37 18.59 -19.77
C GLY A 170 -3.87 20.03 -19.86
N VAL A 171 -2.86 20.26 -20.69
CA VAL A 171 -2.51 21.64 -21.07
C VAL A 171 -3.49 22.08 -22.15
N CYS A 172 -4.35 23.00 -21.74
CA CYS A 172 -5.26 23.82 -22.52
C CYS A 172 -4.91 25.28 -22.17
#